data_AF-A0A2A5XDI4-F1
#
_entry.id   AF-A0A2A5XDI4-F1
#
_cell.length_a   1.000
_cell.length_b   1.000
_cell.length_c   1.000
_cell.angle_alpha   90.00
_cell.angle_beta   90.00
_cell.angle_gamma   90.00
#
_symmetry.space_group_name_H-M   'P 1'
#
loop_
_entity.id
_entity.type
_entity.pdbx_description
1 polymer ?
#
loop_
_entity_poly.entity_id
_entity_poly.type
_entity_poly.pdbx_seq_one_letter_code
_entity_poly.pdbx_strand_id
1 'polypeptide(L)'
;MKKIFFILCFLGVILPYYHLINFLKENNWSMTGFLDQLYSNHAISMITMDITVAASSFLVFLIYQFSNKKISAKCFTKYIISLFVVGFSLSLPLYLYDNYKK
;
A
#
# COMPACT_ATOMS: atom_id res chain seq x y z
N MET A 1 -1.81 15.38 14.13
CA MET A 1 -1.67 14.60 12.87
C MET A 1 -0.74 13.40 12.99
N LYS A 2 0.45 13.49 13.60
CA LYS A 2 1.37 12.32 13.71
C LYS A 2 0.72 11.07 14.34
N LYS A 3 -0.06 11.22 15.42
CA LYS A 3 -0.85 10.13 16.01
C LYS A 3 -1.91 9.55 15.06
N ILE A 4 -2.53 10.40 14.23
CA ILE A 4 -3.53 9.97 13.23
C ILE A 4 -2.84 9.14 12.14
N PHE A 5 -1.70 9.60 11.61
CA PHE A 5 -0.94 8.82 10.62
C PHE A 5 -0.45 7.49 11.19
N PHE A 6 -0.10 7.44 12.48
CA PHE A 6 0.24 6.20 13.15
C PHE A 6 -0.94 5.21 13.17
N ILE A 7 -2.13 5.68 13.56
CA ILE A 7 -3.35 4.84 13.53
C ILE A 7 -3.66 4.38 12.10
N LEU A 8 -3.51 5.26 11.11
CA LEU A 8 -3.68 4.92 9.69
C LEU A 8 -2.66 3.88 9.21
N CYS A 9 -1.43 3.86 9.75
CA CYS A 9 -0.49 2.78 9.47
C CYS A 9 -1.01 1.42 9.98
N PHE A 10 -1.56 1.37 11.19
CA PHE A 10 -2.16 0.13 11.70
C PHE A 10 -3.34 -0.32 10.86
N LEU A 11 -4.27 0.60 10.53
CA LEU A 11 -5.40 0.27 9.67
C LEU A 11 -4.96 -0.18 8.28
N GLY A 12 -3.92 0.46 7.73
CA GLY A 12 -3.34 0.14 6.43
C GLY A 12 -2.72 -1.25 6.34
N VAL A 13 -2.40 -1.89 7.48
CA VAL A 13 -1.96 -3.29 7.58
C VAL A 13 -3.13 -4.20 7.91
N ILE A 14 -3.88 -3.88 8.97
CA ILE A 14 -4.90 -4.77 9.51
C ILE A 14 -5.99 -5.05 8.48
N LEU A 15 -6.48 -4.04 7.77
CA LEU A 15 -7.59 -4.21 6.84
C LEU A 15 -7.21 -5.07 5.61
N PRO A 16 -6.10 -4.82 4.89
CA PRO A 16 -5.72 -5.69 3.77
C PRO A 16 -5.42 -7.11 4.20
N TYR A 17 -4.65 -7.31 5.29
CA TYR A 17 -4.31 -8.66 5.74
C TYR A 17 -5.52 -9.43 6.28
N TYR A 18 -6.50 -8.76 6.89
CA TYR A 18 -7.75 -9.40 7.29
C TYR A 18 -8.47 -10.02 6.08
N HIS A 19 -8.63 -9.26 5.00
CA HIS A 19 -9.26 -9.77 3.78
C HIS A 19 -8.40 -10.84 3.08
N LEU A 20 -7.07 -10.66 3.05
CA LEU A 20 -6.15 -11.65 2.47
C LEU A 20 -6.21 -13.00 3.20
N ILE A 21 -6.23 -12.97 4.53
CA ILE A 21 -6.30 -14.19 5.36
C ILE A 21 -7.64 -14.90 5.15
N ASN A 22 -8.76 -14.17 5.07
CA ASN A 22 -10.06 -14.78 4.81
C ASN A 22 -10.13 -15.40 3.41
N PHE A 23 -9.61 -14.70 2.39
CA PHE A 23 -9.46 -15.25 1.06
C PHE A 23 -8.62 -16.54 1.08
N LEU A 24 -7.47 -16.55 1.76
CA LEU A 24 -6.64 -17.76 1.87
C LEU A 24 -7.37 -18.90 2.57
N LYS A 25 -8.12 -18.65 3.65
CA LYS A 25 -8.92 -19.68 4.33
C LYS A 25 -9.98 -20.29 3.40
N GLU A 26 -10.64 -19.46 2.60
CA GLU A 26 -11.64 -19.91 1.63
C GLU A 26 -11.03 -20.65 0.44
N ASN A 27 -9.77 -20.38 0.11
CA ASN A 27 -9.05 -20.96 -1.05
C ASN A 27 -7.99 -22.01 -0.65
N ASN A 28 -8.16 -22.73 0.47
CA ASN A 28 -7.22 -23.76 0.94
C ASN A 28 -5.76 -23.29 1.05
N TRP A 29 -5.55 -22.05 1.52
CA TRP A 29 -4.25 -21.37 1.62
C TRP A 29 -3.53 -21.18 0.27
N SER A 30 -4.29 -21.20 -0.83
CA SER A 30 -3.79 -20.95 -2.17
C SER A 30 -4.13 -19.54 -2.64
N MET A 31 -3.22 -18.95 -3.43
CA MET A 31 -3.47 -17.68 -4.14
C MET A 31 -4.17 -17.88 -5.50
N THR A 32 -4.51 -19.12 -5.85
CA THR A 32 -5.23 -19.44 -7.09
C THR A 32 -6.56 -18.69 -7.16
N GLY A 33 -6.84 -18.02 -8.28
CA GLY A 33 -8.07 -17.26 -8.47
C GLY A 33 -8.09 -15.86 -7.85
N PHE A 34 -7.05 -15.43 -7.12
CA PHE A 34 -7.01 -14.10 -6.52
C PHE A 34 -7.11 -12.99 -7.56
N LEU A 35 -6.32 -13.08 -8.64
CA LEU A 35 -6.36 -12.10 -9.73
C LEU A 35 -7.70 -12.14 -10.48
N ASP A 36 -8.27 -13.32 -10.69
CA ASP A 36 -9.57 -13.45 -11.36
C ASP A 36 -10.68 -12.77 -10.56
N GLN A 37 -10.63 -12.84 -9.22
CA GLN A 37 -11.56 -12.15 -8.34
C GLN A 37 -11.38 -10.62 -8.33
N LEU A 38 -10.14 -10.12 -8.47
CA LEU A 38 -9.89 -8.69 -8.60
C LEU A 38 -10.52 -8.07 -9.86
N TYR A 39 -10.80 -8.89 -10.87
CA TYR A 39 -11.40 -8.47 -12.14
C TYR A 39 -12.75 -9.14 -12.42
N SER A 40 -13.42 -9.69 -11.40
CA SER A 40 -14.64 -10.48 -11.59
C SER A 40 -15.85 -9.66 -12.04
N ASN A 41 -15.85 -8.33 -11.78
CA ASN A 41 -16.88 -7.41 -12.25
C ASN A 41 -16.32 -6.00 -12.43
N HIS A 42 -17.06 -5.15 -13.14
CA HIS A 42 -16.63 -3.78 -13.43
C HIS A 42 -16.42 -2.91 -12.18
N ALA A 43 -17.17 -3.13 -11.10
CA ALA A 43 -17.05 -2.32 -9.88
C ALA A 43 -15.73 -2.60 -9.15
N ILE A 44 -15.39 -3.88 -8.94
CA ILE A 44 -14.12 -4.28 -8.31
C ILE A 44 -12.95 -3.91 -9.22
N SER A 45 -13.07 -4.16 -10.53
CA SER A 45 -12.05 -3.74 -11.51
C SER A 45 -11.78 -2.23 -11.47
N MET A 46 -12.82 -1.40 -11.35
CA MET A 46 -12.66 0.05 -11.22
C MET A 46 -11.88 0.44 -9.97
N ILE A 47 -12.18 -0.16 -8.81
CA ILE A 47 -11.46 0.06 -7.56
C ILE A 47 -10.00 -0.42 -7.66
N THR A 48 -9.77 -1.61 -8.24
CA THR A 48 -8.44 -2.16 -8.46
C THR A 48 -7.59 -1.22 -9.32
N MET A 49 -8.16 -0.69 -10.41
CA MET A 49 -7.47 0.23 -11.29
C MET A 49 -7.19 1.59 -10.62
N ASP A 50 -8.15 2.13 -9.86
CA ASP A 50 -7.96 3.38 -9.11
C ASP A 50 -6.80 3.26 -8.11
N ILE A 51 -6.77 2.18 -7.32
CA ILE A 51 -5.68 1.89 -6.39
C ILE A 51 -4.35 1.68 -7.12
N THR A 52 -4.37 1.01 -8.28
CA THR A 52 -3.17 0.77 -9.08
C THR A 52 -2.56 2.07 -9.58
N VAL A 53 -3.38 3.00 -10.07
CA VAL A 53 -2.94 4.34 -10.48
C VAL A 53 -2.40 5.11 -9.28
N ALA A 54 -3.11 5.14 -8.15
CA ALA A 54 -2.66 5.81 -6.94
C ALA A 54 -1.30 5.27 -6.42
N ALA A 55 -1.14 3.94 -6.38
CA ALA A 55 0.11 3.29 -5.98
C ALA A 55 1.26 3.63 -6.94
N SER A 56 0.98 3.64 -8.25
CA SER A 56 1.97 3.97 -9.29
C SER A 56 2.39 5.43 -9.21
N SER A 57 1.45 6.36 -9.05
CA SER A 57 1.73 7.78 -8.84
C SER A 57 2.58 8.00 -7.59
N PHE A 58 2.28 7.29 -6.50
CA PHE A 58 3.07 7.38 -5.28
C PHE A 58 4.48 6.80 -5.43
N LEU A 59 4.65 5.72 -6.19
CA LEU A 59 5.96 5.17 -6.53
C LEU A 59 6.81 6.19 -7.30
N VAL A 60 6.23 6.82 -8.34
CA VAL A 60 6.90 7.88 -9.10
C VAL A 60 7.28 9.06 -8.19
N PHE A 61 6.38 9.46 -7.28
CA PHE A 61 6.64 10.50 -6.30
C PHE A 61 7.80 10.14 -5.35
N LEU A 62 7.86 8.90 -4.85
CA LEU A 62 8.98 8.42 -4.02
C LEU A 62 10.31 8.48 -4.78
N ILE A 63 10.33 8.06 -6.04
CA ILE A 63 11.52 8.13 -6.91
C ILE A 63 11.94 9.60 -7.07
N TYR A 64 11.01 10.51 -7.36
CA TYR A 64 11.30 11.94 -7.47
C TYR A 64 11.87 12.53 -6.17
N GLN A 65 11.30 12.19 -5.01
CA GLN A 65 11.80 12.65 -3.70
C GLN A 65 13.21 12.12 -3.40
N PHE A 66 13.50 10.88 -3.80
CA PHE A 66 14.82 10.28 -3.65
C PHE A 66 15.86 10.95 -4.56
N SER A 67 15.54 11.17 -5.83
CA SER A 67 16.41 11.85 -6.80
C SER A 67 16.76 13.28 -6.37
N ASN A 68 15.83 13.99 -5.73
CA ASN A 68 16.07 15.34 -5.18
C ASN A 68 16.76 15.35 -3.81
N LYS A 69 17.25 14.20 -3.32
CA LYS A 69 17.89 14.05 -2.00
C LYS A 69 17.02 14.53 -0.82
N LYS A 70 15.69 14.60 -0.99
CA LYS A 70 14.74 15.00 0.06
C LYS A 70 14.48 13.87 1.06
N ILE A 71 14.76 12.63 0.67
CA ILE A 71 14.68 11.44 1.52
C ILE A 71 15.97 10.63 1.45
N SER A 72 16.37 10.03 2.56
CA SER A 72 17.54 9.13 2.61
C SER A 72 17.24 7.78 1.96
N ALA A 73 18.29 7.08 1.52
CA ALA A 73 18.17 5.74 0.94
C ALA A 73 17.44 4.76 1.88
N LYS A 74 17.73 4.80 3.19
CA LYS A 74 17.03 3.98 4.19
C LYS A 74 15.53 4.23 4.23
N CYS A 75 15.11 5.50 4.13
CA CYS A 75 13.69 5.85 4.11
C CYS A 75 13.03 5.42 2.80
N PHE A 76 13.69 5.65 1.66
CA PHE A 76 13.19 5.23 0.35
C PHE A 76 12.94 3.71 0.29
N THR A 77 13.93 2.90 0.68
CA THR A 77 13.80 1.45 0.74
C THR A 77 12.65 1.01 1.66
N LYS A 78 12.48 1.66 2.81
CA LYS A 78 11.37 1.38 3.73
C LYS A 78 10.00 1.60 3.07
N TYR A 79 9.80 2.70 2.35
CA TYR A 79 8.53 2.99 1.69
C TYR A 79 8.26 2.05 0.52
N ILE A 80 9.29 1.70 -0.27
CA ILE A 80 9.16 0.71 -1.34
C ILE A 80 8.78 -0.66 -0.79
N ILE A 81 9.48 -1.15 0.24
CA ILE A 81 9.15 -2.45 0.85
C ILE A 81 7.71 -2.44 1.36
N SER A 82 7.31 -1.37 2.04
CA SER A 82 5.93 -1.22 2.49
C SER A 82 4.90 -1.22 1.36
N LEU A 83 5.23 -0.65 0.19
CA LEU A 83 4.32 -0.57 -0.96
C LEU A 83 4.08 -1.94 -1.58
N PHE A 84 5.11 -2.80 -1.65
CA PHE A 84 4.99 -4.12 -2.26
C PHE A 84 4.59 -5.24 -1.29
N VAL A 85 4.97 -5.14 -0.01
CA VAL A 85 4.63 -6.17 0.98
C VAL A 85 3.20 -6.02 1.48
N VAL A 86 2.74 -4.79 1.68
CA VAL A 86 1.40 -4.50 2.22
C VAL A 86 0.52 -3.82 1.18
N GLY A 87 1.02 -2.75 0.57
CA GLY A 87 0.26 -1.96 -0.39
C GLY A 87 0.35 -0.46 -0.14
N PHE A 88 -0.33 0.28 -1.01
CA PHE A 88 -0.45 1.74 -0.90
C PHE A 88 -1.08 2.20 0.42
N SER A 89 -1.98 1.38 0.98
CA SER A 89 -2.68 1.61 2.25
C SER A 89 -1.73 1.85 3.45
N LEU A 90 -0.57 1.20 3.51
CA LEU A 90 0.43 1.45 4.54
C LEU A 90 1.50 2.45 4.08
N SER A 91 1.96 2.33 2.84
CA SER A 91 3.14 3.06 2.37
C SER A 91 2.95 4.58 2.42
N LEU A 92 1.75 5.07 2.05
CA LEU A 92 1.43 6.49 2.12
C LEU A 92 1.35 7.01 3.58
N PRO A 93 0.55 6.42 4.49
CA PRO A 93 0.54 6.83 5.90
C PRO A 93 1.92 6.78 6.56
N LEU A 94 2.73 5.78 6.23
CA LEU A 94 4.10 5.66 6.76
C LEU A 94 4.98 6.83 6.30
N TYR A 95 4.92 7.18 5.01
CA TYR A 95 5.60 8.35 4.47
C TYR A 95 5.13 9.65 5.14
N LEU A 96 3.82 9.82 5.32
CA LEU A 96 3.26 11.01 5.97
C LEU A 96 3.68 11.08 7.45
N TYR A 97 3.69 9.96 8.16
CA TYR A 97 4.12 9.89 9.56
C TYR A 97 5.58 10.34 9.74
N ASP A 98 6.46 9.87 8.87
CA ASP A 98 7.90 10.15 8.95
C ASP A 98 8.30 11.55 8.50
N ASN A 99 7.50 12.19 7.64
CA ASN A 99 7.75 13.52 7.09
C ASN A 99 6.87 14.61 7.72
N TYR A 100 5.98 14.26 8.65
CA TYR A 100 5.16 15.24 9.33
C TYR A 100 6.01 16.16 10.24
N LYS A 101 6.05 17.46 9.89
CA LYS A 101 6.83 18.52 10.56
C LYS A 101 8.36 18.36 10.46
N LYS A 102 8.84 17.69 9.42
CA LYS A 102 10.24 17.84 8.97
C LYS A 102 10.41 19.10 8.15
#